data_AF-A0A7H1Q8X9-F1
#
_entry.id   AF-A0A7H1Q8X9-F1
#
_cell.length_a   1.000
_cell.length_b   1.000
_cell.length_c   1.000
_cell.angle_alpha   90.00
_cell.angle_beta   90.00
_cell.angle_gamma   90.00
#
_symmetry.space_group_name_H-M   'P 1'
#
loop_
_entity.id
_entity.type
_entity.pdbx_description
1 polymer ?
#
loop_
_entity_poly.entity_id
_entity_poly.type
_entity_poly.pdbx_seq_one_letter_code
_entity_poly.pdbx_strand_id
1 'polypeptide(L)' 'MNRGPVRRPTEVAALRAVARSARPLPPPAVLFAHLVVTDAARDRHGSNLLGHRIARAAGVLTELPE' A
#
# COMPACT_ATOMS: atom_id res chain seq x y z
N MET A 1 -21.11 29.63 -7.92
CA MET A 1 -19.87 29.55 -7.13
C MET A 1 -19.33 28.13 -7.21
N ASN A 2 -18.17 27.94 -7.81
CA ASN A 2 -17.60 26.62 -8.10
C ASN A 2 -16.93 26.06 -6.83
N ARG A 3 -17.47 24.97 -6.25
CA ARG A 3 -17.01 24.35 -4.98
C ARG A 3 -15.99 23.22 -5.22
N GLY A 4 -15.08 23.39 -6.18
CA GLY A 4 -14.02 22.40 -6.40
C GLY A 4 -13.09 22.31 -5.18
N PRO A 5 -12.52 21.14 -4.85
CA PRO A 5 -11.54 21.02 -3.78
C PRO A 5 -10.36 21.96 -4.07
N VAL A 6 -10.03 22.81 -3.10
CA VAL A 6 -8.86 23.70 -3.19
C VAL A 6 -7.62 22.82 -3.25
N ARG A 7 -6.97 22.75 -4.41
CA ARG A 7 -5.70 22.02 -4.55
C ARG A 7 -4.68 22.62 -3.58
N ARG A 8 -4.40 21.90 -2.50
CA ARG A 8 -3.34 22.23 -1.55
C ARG A 8 -2.09 21.50 -2.05
N PRO A 9 -1.12 22.18 -2.69
CA PRO A 9 0.10 21.51 -3.17
C PRO A 9 0.85 20.75 -2.05
N THR A 10 0.62 21.13 -0.79
CA THR A 10 1.13 20.47 0.41
C THR A 10 0.46 19.13 0.75
N GLU A 11 -0.76 18.88 0.29
CA GLU A 11 -1.50 17.64 0.58
C GLU A 11 -0.87 16.43 -0.11
N VAL A 12 -0.56 16.57 -1.40
CA VAL A 12 0.15 15.52 -2.16
C VAL A 12 1.54 15.27 -1.56
N ALA A 13 2.23 16.33 -1.15
CA ALA A 13 3.53 16.21 -0.50
C ALA A 13 3.44 15.51 0.87
N ALA A 14 2.43 15.83 1.67
CA ALA A 14 2.16 15.20 2.97
C ALA A 14 1.79 13.72 2.79
N LEU A 15 0.90 13.39 1.85
CA LEU A 15 0.56 12.01 1.51
C LEU A 15 1.79 11.21 1.05
N ARG A 16 2.66 11.81 0.22
CA ARG A 16 3.93 11.19 -0.20
C ARG A 16 4.91 11.01 0.96
N ALA A 17 4.98 11.95 1.90
CA ALA A 17 5.83 11.83 3.08
C ALA A 17 5.33 10.72 4.01
N VAL A 18 4.03 10.67 4.26
CA VAL A 18 3.38 9.61 5.06
C VAL A 18 3.54 8.24 4.39
N ALA A 19 3.36 8.14 3.07
CA ALA A 19 3.56 6.89 2.34
C ALA A 19 5.02 6.38 2.41
N ARG A 20 6.00 7.29 2.49
CA ARG A 20 7.42 6.97 2.66
C ARG A 20 7.82 6.68 4.11
N SER A 21 6.97 7.00 5.09
CA SER A 21 7.24 6.72 6.50
C SER A 21 7.57 5.24 6.69
N ALA A 22 8.62 4.94 7.45
CA ALA A 22 9.10 3.59 7.76
C ALA A 22 8.21 2.88 8.80
N ARG A 23 6.89 3.07 8.71
CA ARG A 23 5.95 2.42 9.62
C ARG A 23 6.07 0.91 9.39
N PRO A 24 6.23 0.09 10.46
CA PRO A 24 6.37 -1.34 10.31
C PRO A 24 5.16 -1.89 9.56
N LEU A 25 5.43 -2.69 8.53
CA LEU A 25 4.39 -3.39 7.80
C LEU A 25 3.84 -4.51 8.70
N PRO A 26 2.54 -4.84 8.59
CA PRO A 26 2.02 -6.07 9.15
C PRO A 26 2.83 -7.29 8.64
N PRO A 27 2.91 -8.39 9.42
CA PRO A 27 3.57 -9.61 8.97
C PRO A 27 3.02 -10.10 7.62
N PRO A 28 3.84 -10.75 6.76
CA PRO A 28 3.39 -11.22 5.45
C PRO A 28 2.12 -12.09 5.50
N ALA A 29 2.00 -12.99 6.48
CA ALA A 29 0.81 -13.83 6.65
C ALA A 29 -0.48 -13.02 6.84
N VAL A 30 -0.39 -11.90 7.57
CA VAL A 30 -1.52 -10.99 7.79
C VAL A 30 -1.88 -10.27 6.49
N LEU A 31 -0.89 -9.85 5.70
CA LEU A 31 -1.13 -9.21 4.40
C LEU A 31 -1.80 -10.17 3.40
N PHE A 32 -1.37 -11.43 3.35
CA PHE A 32 -1.99 -12.44 2.49
C PHE A 32 -3.41 -12.79 2.94
N ALA A 33 -3.66 -12.89 4.25
CA ALA A 33 -5.01 -13.10 4.77
C ALA A 33 -5.97 -11.95 4.33
N HIS A 34 -5.50 -10.69 4.41
CA HIS A 34 -6.27 -9.56 3.92
C HIS A 34 -6.48 -9.59 2.40
N LEU A 35 -5.50 -10.10 1.63
CA LEU A 35 -5.63 -10.19 0.17
C LEU A 35 -6.75 -11.16 -0.23
N VAL A 36 -6.90 -12.28 0.48
CA VAL A 36 -8.02 -13.22 0.28
C VAL A 36 -9.36 -12.55 0.54
N VAL A 37 -9.45 -11.74 1.61
CA VAL A 37 -10.67 -11.01 1.95
C VAL A 37 -11.00 -9.95 0.87
N THR A 38 -10.02 -9.19 0.39
CA THR A 38 -10.26 -8.17 -0.65
C THR A 38 -10.61 -8.79 -2.00
N ASP A 39 -10.02 -9.94 -2.34
CA ASP A 39 -10.37 -10.69 -3.54
C ASP A 39 -11.81 -11.22 -3.48
N ALA A 40 -12.20 -11.83 -2.35
CA ALA A 40 -13.57 -12.29 -2.12
C ALA A 40 -14.60 -11.14 -2.21
N ALA A 41 -14.22 -9.94 -1.74
CA ALA A 41 -15.03 -8.72 -1.84
C ALA A 41 -14.98 -8.04 -3.22
N ARG A 42 -14.16 -8.54 -4.16
CA ARG A 42 -13.85 -7.91 -5.46
C ARG A 42 -13.36 -6.46 -5.33
N ASP A 43 -12.68 -6.12 -4.24
CA ASP A 43 -12.08 -4.81 -4.01
C ASP A 43 -10.73 -4.71 -4.73
N ARG A 44 -10.78 -4.20 -5.97
CA ARG A 44 -9.57 -3.99 -6.79
C ARG A 44 -8.59 -3.01 -6.17
N HIS A 45 -9.06 -2.01 -5.42
CA HIS A 45 -8.17 -1.02 -4.82
C HIS A 45 -7.43 -1.63 -3.63
N GLY A 46 -8.15 -2.35 -2.77
CA GLY A 46 -7.59 -3.10 -1.65
C GLY A 46 -6.53 -4.12 -2.10
N SER A 47 -6.85 -4.92 -3.12
CA SER A 47 -5.91 -5.91 -3.66
C SER A 47 -4.63 -5.28 -4.21
N ASN A 48 -4.73 -4.14 -4.91
CA ASN A 48 -3.55 -3.45 -5.43
C ASN A 48 -2.67 -2.85 -4.31
N LEU A 49 -3.29 -2.22 -3.31
CA LEU A 49 -2.59 -1.69 -2.14
C LEU A 49 -1.86 -2.81 -1.37
N LEU A 50 -2.52 -3.94 -1.16
CA LEU A 50 -1.95 -5.09 -0.47
C LEU A 50 -0.80 -5.70 -1.28
N GLY A 51 -0.93 -5.83 -2.60
CA GLY A 51 0.16 -6.29 -3.48
C GLY A 51 1.43 -5.46 -3.32
N HIS A 52 1.31 -4.13 -3.33
CA HIS A 52 2.45 -3.24 -3.10
C HIS A 52 3.05 -3.38 -1.69
N ARG A 53 2.22 -3.59 -0.67
CA ARG A 53 2.69 -3.80 0.71
C ARG A 53 3.41 -5.13 0.88
N ILE A 54 2.90 -6.19 0.25
CA ILE A 54 3.53 -7.52 0.22
C ILE A 54 4.88 -7.42 -0.48
N ALA A 55 4.95 -6.78 -1.65
CA ALA A 55 6.22 -6.60 -2.37
C ALA A 55 7.26 -5.82 -1.54
N ARG A 56 6.83 -4.77 -0.81
CA ARG A 56 7.70 -4.01 0.08
C ARG A 56 8.15 -4.81 1.31
N ALA A 57 7.27 -5.61 1.90
CA ALA A 57 7.60 -6.49 3.02
C ALA A 57 8.52 -7.64 2.58
N ALA A 58 8.35 -8.12 1.35
CA ALA A 58 9.16 -9.18 0.77
C ALA A 58 10.58 -8.70 0.43
N GLY A 59 10.76 -7.44 -0.02
CA GLY A 59 12.00 -6.63 0.02
C GLY A 59 13.32 -7.15 -0.56
N VAL A 60 13.56 -8.47 -0.64
CA VAL A 60 14.85 -9.14 -0.81
C VAL A 60 14.57 -10.57 -1.35
N LEU A 61 14.28 -10.70 -2.65
CA LEU A 61 14.55 -11.96 -3.38
C LEU A 61 15.85 -11.81 -4.22
N THR A 62 16.75 -10.92 -3.80
CA THR A 62 18.05 -10.69 -4.44
C THR A 62 19.14 -11.63 -3.92
N GLU A 63 18.81 -12.57 -3.02
CA GLU A 63 19.73 -13.56 -2.48
C GLU A 63 19.02 -14.93 -2.47
N LEU A 64 18.79 -15.51 -3.64
CA LEU A 64 18.50 -16.94 -3.75
C LEU A 64 19.85 -17.66 -3.92
N PRO A 65 20.32 -18.49 -2.96
CA PRO A 65 21.33 -19.47 -3.28
C PRO A 65 20.67 -20.59 -4.10
N GLU A 66 21.34 -20.98 -5.18
CA GLU A 66 21.04 -22.14 -6.05
C GLU A 66 20.81 -23.43 -5.25
#